data_AF-A0A926UFK6-F1
#
_entry.id   AF-A0A926UFK6-F1
#
_cell.length_a   1.000
_cell.length_b   1.000
_cell.length_c   1.000
_cell.angle_alpha   90.00
_cell.angle_beta   90.00
_cell.angle_gamma   90.00
#
_symmetry.space_group_name_H-M   'P 1'
#
loop_
_entity.id
_entity.type
_entity.pdbx_description
1 polymer ?
#
loop_
_entity_poly.entity_id
_entity_poly.type
_entity_poly.pdbx_seq_one_letter_code
_entity_poly.pdbx_strand_id
1 'polypeptide(L)'
;MADSTDVLLKLCEQRWAEVKQAEDQRSALSNIILLIASAIVGVFTQKGLDRNNLPLSLLLIFLGIYGAIGSRKYRERIHYSLSILKLYRDKLDELYPDAQIEKLRIQAKDFHEKRHPLMTKIYPHQLWVALHISIAIAGLILTIIVLRL
;
A
#
# COMPACT_ATOMS: atom_id res chain seq x y z
N MET A 1 10.61 19.60 33.17
CA MET A 1 9.33 19.18 32.55
C MET A 1 9.51 19.36 31.06
N ALA A 2 9.26 18.34 30.24
CA ALA A 2 9.40 18.48 28.80
C ALA A 2 8.43 19.56 28.29
N ASP A 3 8.88 20.41 27.38
CA ASP A 3 8.01 21.42 26.79
C ASP A 3 6.88 20.71 26.02
N SER A 4 5.67 21.28 26.03
CA SER A 4 4.52 20.67 25.36
C SER A 4 4.78 20.48 23.86
N THR A 5 5.58 21.36 23.29
CA THR A 5 6.07 21.30 21.91
C THR A 5 6.99 20.12 21.66
N ASP A 6 7.93 19.84 22.56
CA ASP A 6 8.83 18.68 22.45
C ASP A 6 8.05 17.37 22.44
N VAL A 7 6.99 17.30 23.26
CA VAL A 7 6.08 16.14 23.30
C VAL A 7 5.35 15.98 21.97
N LEU A 8 4.80 17.07 21.40
CA LEU A 8 4.09 17.03 20.12
C LEU A 8 5.02 16.65 18.95
N LEU A 9 6.24 17.19 18.90
CA LEU A 9 7.22 16.85 17.88
C LEU A 9 7.62 15.38 17.97
N LYS A 10 7.89 14.87 19.18
CA LYS A 10 8.19 13.45 19.39
C LYS A 10 7.04 12.53 18.98
N LEU A 11 5.80 12.90 19.28
CA LEU A 11 4.62 12.16 18.83
C LEU A 11 4.48 12.20 17.30
N CYS A 12 4.83 13.31 16.65
CA CYS A 12 4.87 13.39 15.19
C CYS A 12 5.92 12.44 14.61
N GLU A 13 7.14 12.44 15.13
CA GLU A 13 8.20 11.52 14.68
C GLU A 13 7.78 10.06 14.81
N GLN A 14 7.20 9.69 15.95
CA GLN A 14 6.69 8.34 16.19
C GLN A 14 5.60 7.95 15.18
N ARG A 15 4.61 8.83 14.94
CA ARG A 15 3.54 8.55 13.96
C ARG A 15 4.06 8.46 12.53
N TRP A 16 5.07 9.26 12.18
CA TRP A 16 5.70 9.15 10.87
C TRP A 16 6.45 7.82 10.71
N ALA A 17 7.14 7.36 11.76
CA ALA A 17 7.77 6.04 11.77
C ALA A 17 6.74 4.91 11.58
N GLU A 18 5.57 5.00 12.22
CA GLU A 18 4.47 4.03 12.01
C GLU A 18 3.94 4.03 10.57
N VAL A 19 3.82 5.20 9.94
CA VAL A 19 3.43 5.31 8.51
C VAL A 19 4.45 4.62 7.62
N LYS A 20 5.74 4.90 7.84
CA LYS A 20 6.83 4.26 7.08
C LYS A 20 6.82 2.75 7.28
N GLN A 21 6.72 2.29 8.53
CA GLN A 21 6.69 0.86 8.85
C GLN A 21 5.49 0.15 8.18
N ALA A 22 4.31 0.77 8.18
CA ALA A 22 3.14 0.20 7.52
C ALA A 22 3.33 0.09 6.00
N GLU A 23 4.00 1.07 5.38
CA GLU A 23 4.34 1.04 3.97
C GLU A 23 5.39 -0.05 3.66
N ASP A 24 6.43 -0.17 4.49
CA ASP A 24 7.45 -1.21 4.39
C ASP A 24 6.84 -2.62 4.51
N GLN A 25 5.93 -2.82 5.48
CA GLN A 25 5.20 -4.08 5.64
C GLN A 25 4.32 -4.41 4.42
N ARG A 26 3.68 -3.39 3.84
CA ARG A 26 2.86 -3.54 2.63
C ARG A 26 3.70 -3.93 1.41
N SER A 27 4.90 -3.35 1.29
CA SER A 27 5.89 -3.73 0.27
C SER A 27 6.40 -5.15 0.48
N ALA A 28 6.80 -5.50 1.71
CA ALA A 28 7.29 -6.83 2.05
C ALA A 28 6.24 -7.93 1.75
N LEU A 29 4.98 -7.71 2.16
CA LEU A 29 3.85 -8.58 1.83
C LEU A 29 3.73 -8.79 0.32
N SER A 30 3.78 -7.70 -0.45
CA SER A 30 3.61 -7.76 -1.90
C SER A 30 4.76 -8.51 -2.57
N ASN A 31 6.00 -8.30 -2.12
CA ASN A 31 7.18 -9.00 -2.65
C ASN A 31 7.12 -10.50 -2.39
N ILE A 32 6.69 -10.92 -1.19
CA ILE A 32 6.51 -12.35 -0.87
C ILE A 32 5.45 -12.97 -1.78
N ILE A 33 4.31 -12.30 -1.97
CA ILE A 33 3.24 -12.78 -2.86
C ILE A 33 3.73 -12.89 -4.31
N LEU A 34 4.45 -11.88 -4.81
CA LEU A 34 5.00 -11.89 -6.17
C LEU A 34 6.01 -13.02 -6.38
N LEU A 35 6.87 -13.27 -5.39
CA LEU A 35 7.85 -14.34 -5.43
C LEU A 35 7.15 -15.71 -5.54
N ILE A 36 6.18 -15.98 -4.67
CA ILE A 36 5.41 -17.22 -4.68
C ILE A 36 4.62 -17.36 -6.00
N ALA A 37 3.97 -16.28 -6.43
CA ALA A 37 3.21 -16.29 -7.67
C ALA A 37 4.09 -16.60 -8.90
N SER A 38 5.28 -15.98 -8.96
CA SER A 38 6.26 -16.24 -10.03
C SER A 38 6.76 -17.68 -10.01
N ALA A 39 7.01 -18.26 -8.83
CA ALA A 39 7.40 -19.66 -8.69
C ALA A 39 6.30 -20.61 -9.19
N ILE A 40 5.03 -20.35 -8.83
CA ILE A 40 3.90 -21.15 -9.30
C ILE A 40 3.77 -21.08 -10.83
N VAL A 41 3.86 -19.87 -11.42
CA VAL A 41 3.85 -19.71 -12.88
C VAL A 41 5.00 -20.48 -13.52
N GLY A 42 6.20 -20.45 -12.93
CA GLY A 42 7.34 -21.26 -13.36
C GLY A 42 7.04 -22.76 -13.39
N VAL A 43 6.38 -23.28 -12.35
CA VAL A 43 5.95 -24.70 -12.31
C VAL A 43 5.02 -25.04 -13.47
N PHE A 44 4.02 -24.19 -13.76
CA PHE A 44 3.12 -24.38 -14.89
C PHE A 44 3.86 -24.40 -16.23
N THR A 45 4.88 -23.54 -16.41
CA THR A 45 5.68 -23.52 -17.65
C THR A 45 6.57 -24.76 -17.83
N GLN A 46 7.03 -25.37 -16.73
CA GLN A 46 7.94 -26.53 -16.77
C GLN A 46 7.20 -27.87 -16.82
N LYS A 47 6.15 -28.04 -16.01
CA LYS A 47 5.41 -29.30 -15.89
C LYS A 47 4.17 -29.39 -16.78
N GLY A 48 3.82 -28.29 -17.44
CA GLY A 48 2.60 -28.17 -18.22
C GLY A 48 1.34 -27.95 -17.37
N LEU A 49 0.22 -27.86 -18.06
CA LEU A 49 -1.10 -27.70 -17.46
C LEU A 49 -1.73 -29.08 -17.30
N ASP A 50 -1.92 -29.52 -16.07
CA ASP A 50 -2.54 -30.80 -15.71
C ASP A 50 -3.53 -30.56 -14.55
N ARG A 51 -4.57 -31.39 -14.44
CA ARG A 51 -5.56 -31.36 -13.36
C ARG A 51 -4.92 -31.47 -11.98
N ASN A 52 -3.79 -32.17 -11.88
CA ASN A 52 -3.02 -32.25 -10.64
C ASN A 52 -2.46 -30.90 -10.17
N ASN A 53 -2.35 -29.90 -11.06
CA ASN A 53 -1.88 -28.56 -10.74
C ASN A 53 -3.02 -27.60 -10.34
N LEU A 54 -4.27 -28.06 -10.27
CA LEU A 54 -5.42 -27.26 -9.84
C LEU A 54 -5.18 -26.56 -8.49
N PRO A 55 -4.62 -27.22 -7.44
CA PRO A 55 -4.36 -26.55 -6.15
C PRO A 55 -3.44 -25.34 -6.27
N LEU A 56 -2.45 -25.38 -7.17
CA LEU A 56 -1.53 -24.26 -7.39
C LEU A 56 -2.23 -23.06 -8.05
N SER A 57 -3.15 -23.31 -8.97
CA SER A 57 -3.95 -22.23 -9.57
C SER A 57 -4.90 -21.57 -8.55
N LEU A 58 -5.53 -22.36 -7.68
CA LEU A 58 -6.37 -21.86 -6.60
C LEU A 58 -5.56 -21.07 -5.57
N LEU A 59 -4.32 -21.49 -5.28
CA LEU A 59 -3.41 -20.76 -4.42
C LEU A 59 -3.07 -19.38 -5.00
N LEU A 60 -2.87 -19.25 -6.32
CA LEU A 60 -2.69 -17.92 -6.96
C LEU A 60 -3.89 -17.01 -6.76
N ILE A 61 -5.11 -17.53 -6.92
CA ILE A 61 -6.35 -16.77 -6.66
C ILE A 61 -6.36 -16.28 -5.21
N PHE A 62 -6.11 -17.18 -4.26
CA PHE A 62 -6.08 -16.87 -2.84
C PHE A 62 -5.02 -15.80 -2.52
N LEU A 63 -3.80 -15.95 -3.02
CA LEU A 63 -2.72 -15.00 -2.79
C LEU A 63 -3.02 -13.62 -3.38
N GLY A 64 -3.59 -13.55 -4.58
CA GLY A 64 -4.01 -12.29 -5.19
C GLY A 64 -5.12 -11.60 -4.39
N ILE A 65 -6.13 -12.34 -3.92
CA ILE A 65 -7.17 -11.76 -3.06
C ILE A 65 -6.57 -11.29 -1.72
N TYR A 66 -5.73 -12.11 -1.10
CA TYR A 66 -5.08 -11.80 0.18
C TYR A 66 -4.19 -10.55 0.06
N GLY A 67 -3.38 -10.44 -0.99
CA GLY A 67 -2.55 -9.27 -1.26
C GLY A 67 -3.36 -7.99 -1.50
N ALA A 68 -4.49 -8.09 -2.20
CA ALA A 68 -5.39 -6.96 -2.42
C ALA A 68 -6.01 -6.47 -1.11
N ILE A 69 -6.52 -7.38 -0.28
CA ILE A 69 -7.08 -7.06 1.05
C ILE A 69 -5.99 -6.49 1.96
N GLY A 70 -4.83 -7.12 2.03
CA GLY A 70 -3.70 -6.67 2.83
C GLY A 70 -3.24 -5.27 2.44
N SER A 71 -3.13 -4.99 1.14
CA SER A 71 -2.77 -3.67 0.62
C SER A 71 -3.78 -2.60 1.03
N ARG A 72 -5.09 -2.90 0.98
CA ARG A 72 -6.13 -2.00 1.47
C ARG A 72 -6.08 -1.80 2.98
N LYS A 73 -5.79 -2.86 3.74
CA LYS A 73 -5.70 -2.78 5.21
C LYS A 73 -4.53 -1.90 5.66
N TYR A 74 -3.36 -2.06 5.06
CA TYR A 74 -2.22 -1.17 5.34
C TYR A 74 -2.50 0.27 4.92
N ARG A 75 -3.19 0.49 3.80
CA ARG A 75 -3.60 1.83 3.37
C ARG A 75 -4.52 2.52 4.39
N GLU A 76 -5.46 1.78 4.97
CA GLU A 76 -6.34 2.27 6.04
C GLU A 76 -5.52 2.68 7.27
N ARG A 77 -4.60 1.82 7.72
CA ARG A 77 -3.71 2.13 8.85
C ARG A 77 -2.82 3.36 8.59
N ILE A 78 -2.25 3.47 7.39
CA ILE A 78 -1.48 4.66 6.98
C ILE A 78 -2.36 5.91 7.02
N HIS A 79 -3.59 5.82 6.50
CA HIS A 79 -4.52 6.96 6.52
C HIS A 79 -4.85 7.41 7.94
N TYR A 80 -5.08 6.45 8.85
CA TYR A 80 -5.32 6.73 10.26
C TYR A 80 -4.14 7.49 10.90
N SER A 81 -2.91 6.99 10.77
CA SER A 81 -1.72 7.67 11.33
C SER A 81 -1.48 9.05 10.70
N LEU A 82 -1.72 9.21 9.39
CA LEU A 82 -1.63 10.52 8.72
C LEU A 82 -2.71 11.51 9.21
N SER A 83 -3.89 11.00 9.57
CA SER A 83 -4.97 11.83 10.11
C SER A 83 -4.61 12.38 11.50
N ILE A 84 -3.97 11.55 12.33
CA ILE A 84 -3.43 11.99 13.64
C ILE A 84 -2.30 13.00 13.45
N LEU A 85 -1.37 12.75 12.52
CA LEU A 85 -0.28 13.68 12.21
C LEU A 85 -0.80 15.06 11.77
N LYS A 86 -1.93 15.10 11.05
CA LYS A 86 -2.60 16.34 10.72
C LYS A 86 -3.01 17.10 11.99
N LEU A 87 -3.68 16.43 12.93
CA LEU A 87 -4.13 17.06 14.18
C LEU A 87 -2.96 17.59 15.03
N TYR A 88 -1.83 16.87 15.07
CA TYR A 88 -0.64 17.37 15.76
C TYR A 88 -0.04 18.59 15.08
N ARG A 89 -0.03 18.61 13.74
CA ARG A 89 0.42 19.76 12.96
C ARG A 89 -0.48 20.97 13.15
N ASP A 90 -1.80 20.77 13.11
CA ASP A 90 -2.78 21.83 13.34
C ASP A 90 -2.54 22.46 14.73
N LYS A 91 -2.24 21.64 15.74
CA LYS A 91 -1.91 22.14 17.08
C LYS A 91 -0.55 22.87 17.16
N LEU A 92 0.45 22.43 16.40
CA LEU A 92 1.74 23.12 16.31
C LEU A 92 1.61 24.48 15.61
N ASP A 93 0.78 24.59 14.58
CA ASP A 93 0.49 25.84 13.88
C ASP A 93 -0.24 26.85 14.80
N GLU A 94 -1.14 26.37 15.68
CA GLU A 94 -1.76 27.20 16.73
C GLU A 94 -0.74 27.73 17.76
N LEU A 95 0.23 26.90 18.15
CA LEU A 95 1.25 27.26 19.15
C LEU A 95 2.34 28.17 18.56
N TYR A 96 2.63 28.03 17.27
CA TYR A 96 3.69 28.75 16.56
C TYR A 96 3.20 29.31 15.22
N PRO A 97 2.31 30.33 15.24
CA PRO A 97 1.71 30.88 14.01
C PRO A 97 2.74 31.48 13.05
N ASP A 98 3.84 32.00 13.59
CA ASP A 98 4.94 32.59 12.80
C ASP A 98 5.68 31.55 11.93
N ALA A 99 5.61 30.26 12.30
CA ALA A 99 6.21 29.18 11.52
C ALA A 99 5.43 28.90 10.22
N GLN A 100 4.17 29.35 10.11
CA GLN A 100 3.34 29.23 8.91
C GLN A 100 3.30 27.81 8.32
N ILE A 101 3.23 26.79 9.18
CA ILE A 101 3.43 25.38 8.80
C ILE A 101 2.35 24.95 7.81
N GLU A 102 1.10 25.30 8.08
CA GLU A 102 -0.01 24.92 7.20
C GLU A 102 0.07 25.65 5.84
N LYS A 103 0.48 26.92 5.83
CA LYS A 103 0.66 27.69 4.60
C LYS A 103 1.75 27.09 3.72
N LEU A 104 2.90 26.72 4.29
CA LEU A 104 3.97 26.03 3.56
C LEU A 104 3.48 24.70 2.97
N ARG A 105 2.65 23.95 3.71
CA ARG A 105 2.05 22.71 3.23
C ARG A 105 1.11 22.93 2.05
N ILE A 106 0.23 23.94 2.12
CA ILE A 106 -0.69 24.28 1.02
C ILE A 106 0.11 24.70 -0.22
N GLN A 107 1.13 25.55 -0.06
CA GLN A 107 2.01 25.93 -1.18
C GLN A 107 2.70 24.73 -1.82
N ALA A 108 3.22 23.80 -1.02
CA ALA A 108 3.83 22.57 -1.52
C ALA A 108 2.81 21.68 -2.26
N LYS A 109 1.57 21.58 -1.75
CA LYS A 109 0.47 20.86 -2.39
C LYS A 109 0.13 21.49 -3.75
N ASP A 110 -0.05 22.80 -3.81
CA ASP A 110 -0.38 23.52 -5.05
C ASP A 110 0.73 23.37 -6.10
N PHE A 111 2.00 23.45 -5.69
CA PHE A 111 3.14 23.21 -6.57
C PHE A 111 3.11 21.77 -7.12
N HIS A 112 2.86 20.79 -6.26
CA HIS A 112 2.78 19.39 -6.65
C HIS A 112 1.62 19.13 -7.63
N GLU A 113 0.43 19.66 -7.35
CA GLU A 113 -0.76 19.47 -8.20
C GLU A 113 -0.59 20.13 -9.58
N LYS A 114 0.01 21.32 -9.63
CA LYS A 114 0.35 21.99 -10.90
C LYS A 114 1.37 21.21 -11.72
N ARG A 115 2.35 20.59 -11.07
CA ARG A 115 3.42 19.83 -11.75
C ARG A 115 2.97 18.44 -12.20
N HIS A 116 2.01 17.83 -11.51
CA HIS A 116 1.57 16.45 -11.76
C HIS A 116 0.04 16.29 -11.91
N PRO A 117 -0.61 17.01 -12.84
CA PRO A 117 -2.09 17.11 -12.90
C PRO A 117 -2.80 15.78 -13.24
N LEU A 118 -2.09 14.84 -13.87
CA LEU A 118 -2.63 13.52 -14.17
C LEU A 118 -2.39 12.53 -13.02
N MET A 119 -1.22 12.58 -12.38
CA MET A 119 -0.83 11.58 -11.38
C MET A 119 -1.49 11.81 -10.03
N THR A 120 -1.96 13.03 -9.76
CA THR A 120 -2.78 13.34 -8.58
C THR A 120 -4.15 12.66 -8.61
N LYS A 121 -4.63 12.24 -9.78
CA LYS A 121 -5.90 11.51 -9.94
C LYS A 121 -5.76 10.02 -9.66
N ILE A 122 -4.55 9.47 -9.82
CA ILE A 122 -4.28 8.05 -9.59
C ILE A 122 -3.72 7.89 -8.19
N TYR A 123 -4.49 7.25 -7.31
CA TYR A 123 -4.00 7.03 -5.97
C TYR A 123 -3.04 5.84 -5.93
N PRO A 124 -1.87 5.95 -5.28
CA PRO A 124 -0.88 4.87 -5.24
C PRO A 124 -1.46 3.52 -4.78
N HIS A 125 -2.38 3.52 -3.80
CA HIS A 125 -3.01 2.30 -3.30
C HIS A 125 -3.80 1.52 -4.36
N GLN A 126 -4.32 2.19 -5.41
CA GLN A 126 -5.02 1.52 -6.50
C GLN A 126 -4.07 0.66 -7.33
N LEU A 127 -2.82 1.10 -7.52
CA LEU A 127 -1.81 0.35 -8.25
C LEU A 127 -1.47 -0.96 -7.53
N TRP A 128 -1.36 -0.92 -6.20
CA TRP A 128 -1.09 -2.11 -5.39
C TRP A 128 -2.24 -3.10 -5.39
N VAL A 129 -3.48 -2.62 -5.29
CA VAL A 129 -4.64 -3.49 -5.42
C VAL A 129 -4.71 -4.09 -6.83
N ALA A 130 -4.51 -3.29 -7.87
CA ALA A 130 -4.54 -3.75 -9.26
C ALA A 130 -3.51 -4.85 -9.53
N LEU A 131 -2.29 -4.71 -9.00
CA LEU A 131 -1.24 -5.73 -9.06
C LEU A 131 -1.74 -7.08 -8.51
N HIS A 132 -2.30 -7.07 -7.30
CA HIS A 132 -2.77 -8.29 -6.64
C HIS A 132 -4.02 -8.88 -7.32
N ILE A 133 -4.91 -8.03 -7.83
CA ILE A 133 -6.04 -8.47 -8.67
C ILE A 133 -5.56 -9.14 -9.95
N SER A 134 -4.49 -8.66 -10.59
CA SER A 134 -3.93 -9.33 -11.78
C SER A 134 -3.41 -10.75 -11.48
N ILE A 135 -2.84 -10.98 -10.28
CA ILE A 135 -2.42 -12.31 -9.83
C ILE A 135 -3.65 -13.22 -9.65
N ALA A 136 -4.72 -12.69 -9.04
CA ALA A 136 -5.95 -13.45 -8.85
C ALA A 136 -6.61 -13.82 -10.20
N ILE A 137 -6.62 -12.89 -11.17
CA ILE A 137 -7.11 -13.13 -12.53
C ILE A 137 -6.26 -14.19 -13.24
N ALA A 138 -4.93 -14.13 -13.12
CA ALA A 138 -4.05 -15.15 -13.69
C ALA A 138 -4.35 -16.54 -13.11
N GLY A 139 -4.53 -16.64 -11.79
CA GLY A 139 -4.96 -17.87 -11.13
C GLY A 139 -6.30 -18.39 -11.67
N LEU A 140 -7.29 -17.50 -11.83
CA LEU A 140 -8.61 -17.84 -12.38
C LEU A 140 -8.53 -18.39 -13.81
N ILE A 141 -7.75 -17.74 -14.67
CA ILE A 141 -7.52 -18.19 -16.05
C ILE A 141 -6.89 -19.58 -16.05
N LEU A 142 -5.85 -19.80 -15.23
CA LEU A 142 -5.19 -21.11 -15.12
C LEU A 142 -6.14 -22.19 -14.61
N THR A 143 -6.97 -21.88 -13.60
CA THR A 143 -8.01 -22.79 -13.10
C THR A 143 -8.98 -23.20 -14.21
N ILE A 144 -9.48 -22.24 -15.00
CA ILE A 144 -10.41 -22.52 -16.11
C ILE A 144 -9.76 -23.42 -17.17
N ILE A 145 -8.50 -23.17 -17.52
CA ILE A 145 -7.79 -23.99 -18.50
C ILE A 145 -7.59 -25.41 -17.97
N VAL A 146 -7.12 -25.55 -16.73
CA VAL A 146 -6.87 -26.85 -16.09
C VAL A 146 -8.14 -27.69 -15.97
N LEU A 147 -9.30 -27.08 -15.71
CA LEU A 147 -10.58 -27.78 -15.64
C LEU A 147 -11.12 -28.24 -17.00
N ARG A 148 -10.63 -27.66 -18.11
CA ARG A 148 -11.04 -27.99 -19.48
C ARG A 148 -10.17 -29.04 -20.16
N LEU A 149 -8.96 -29.28 -19.63
CA LEU A 149 -8.08 -30.39 -20.01
C LEU A 149 -8.62 -31.70 -19.42
#